data_AF-B3EQW1-F1
#
_entry.id   AF-B3EQW1-F1
#
_cell.length_a   1.000
_cell.length_b   1.000
_cell.length_c   1.000
_cell.angle_alpha   90.00
_cell.angle_beta   90.00
_cell.angle_gamma   90.00
#
_symmetry.space_group_name_H-M   'P 1'
#
loop_
_entity.id
_entity.type
_entity.pdbx_description
1 polymer ?
#
loop_
_entity_poly.entity_id
_entity_poly.type
_entity_poly.pdbx_seq_one_letter_code
_entity_poly.pdbx_strand_id
1 'polypeptide(L)' 'MQNEQRVKQLQCDLGLLHENVREMLEDKESRSCLRYDERRRVEEILGALHEDILVLEMGAEVIAMIFAGIEN' A
#
# COMPACT_ATOMS: atom_id res chain seq x y z
N MET A 1 -20.86 -5.08 -13.89
CA MET A 1 -19.56 -5.65 -14.30
C MET A 1 -18.42 -4.64 -14.38
N GLN A 2 -18.60 -3.40 -14.88
CA GLN A 2 -17.49 -2.43 -14.98
C GLN A 2 -16.85 -2.06 -13.62
N ASN A 3 -17.65 -1.88 -12.56
CA ASN A 3 -17.13 -1.55 -11.23
C ASN A 3 -16.34 -2.71 -10.60
N GLU A 4 -16.74 -3.96 -10.85
CA GLU A 4 -16.01 -5.13 -10.35
C GLU A 4 -14.61 -5.24 -11.00
N GLN A 5 -14.51 -5.00 -12.31
CA GLN A 5 -13.22 -4.91 -13.00
C GLN A 5 -12.36 -3.76 -12.46
N ARG A 6 -12.95 -2.61 -12.16
CA ARG A 6 -12.23 -1.48 -11.56
C ARG A 6 -11.71 -1.80 -10.16
N VAL A 7 -12.47 -2.54 -9.35
CA VAL A 7 -12.03 -2.99 -8.01
C VAL A 7 -10.88 -3.99 -8.13
N LYS A 8 -10.96 -4.96 -9.05
CA LYS A 8 -9.84 -5.88 -9.31
C LYS A 8 -8.58 -5.14 -9.74
N GLN A 9 -8.71 -4.15 -10.61
CA GLN A 9 -7.57 -3.31 -11.00
C GLN A 9 -7.00 -2.56 -9.80
N LEU A 10 -7.86 -1.95 -8.98
CA LEU A 10 -7.44 -1.24 -7.77
C LEU A 10 -6.68 -2.16 -6.80
N GLN A 11 -7.14 -3.39 -6.60
CA GLN A 11 -6.45 -4.38 -5.75
C GLN A 11 -5.06 -4.72 -6.29
N CYS A 12 -4.92 -4.89 -7.62
CA CYS A 12 -3.62 -5.10 -8.24
C CYS A 12 -2.69 -3.88 -8.07
N ASP A 13 -3.21 -2.68 -8.31
CA ASP A 13 -2.43 -1.43 -8.21
C ASP A 13 -1.99 -1.17 -6.76
N LEU A 14 -2.87 -1.43 -5.79
CA LEU A 14 -2.54 -1.33 -4.36
C LEU A 14 -1.47 -2.33 -3.96
N GLY A 15 -1.57 -3.59 -4.39
CA GLY A 15 -0.55 -4.60 -4.10
C GLY A 15 0.83 -4.25 -4.69
N LEU A 16 0.86 -3.71 -5.91
CA LEU A 16 2.12 -3.21 -6.51
C LEU A 16 2.68 -2.03 -5.74
N LEU A 17 1.83 -1.08 -5.34
CA LEU A 17 2.26 0.08 -4.57
C LEU A 17 2.78 -0.33 -3.19
N HIS A 18 2.10 -1.28 -2.53
CA HIS A 18 2.50 -1.84 -1.25
C HIS A 18 3.91 -2.44 -1.32
N GLU A 19 4.16 -3.31 -2.30
CA GLU A 19 5.48 -3.94 -2.46
C GLU A 19 6.56 -2.90 -2.73
N ASN A 20 6.30 -1.91 -3.59
CA ASN A 20 7.28 -0.82 -3.84
C ASN A 20 7.61 -0.04 -2.57
N VAL A 21 6.61 0.32 -1.76
CA VAL A 21 6.83 1.05 -0.50
C VAL A 21 7.58 0.19 0.51
N ARG A 22 7.29 -1.10 0.55
CA ARG A 22 7.99 -2.07 1.39
C ARG A 22 9.45 -2.20 0.99
N GLU A 23 9.74 -2.39 -0.29
CA GLU A 23 11.12 -2.43 -0.82
C GLU A 23 11.87 -1.15 -0.47
N MET A 24 11.22 0.01 -0.62
CA MET A 24 11.80 1.28 -0.19
C MET A 24 12.08 1.30 1.31
N LEU A 25 11.19 0.82 2.18
CA LEU A 25 11.44 0.71 3.63
C LEU A 25 12.62 -0.20 3.97
N GLU A 26 12.77 -1.31 3.25
CA GLU A 26 13.84 -2.29 3.46
C GLU A 26 15.20 -1.80 2.92
N ASP A 27 15.22 -0.94 1.90
CA ASP A 27 16.43 -0.38 1.28
C ASP A 27 17.11 0.71 2.14
N LYS A 28 17.74 0.28 3.23
CA LYS A 28 18.49 1.15 4.14
C LYS A 28 19.76 1.71 3.50
N GLU A 29 20.30 1.05 2.47
CA GLU A 29 21.53 1.46 1.79
C GLU A 29 21.33 2.73 0.97
N SER A 30 20.21 2.85 0.25
CA SER A 30 19.87 4.06 -0.50
C SER A 30 19.72 5.31 0.37
N ARG A 31 19.45 5.13 1.66
CA ARG A 31 19.37 6.24 2.64
C ARG A 31 20.66 6.48 3.42
N SER A 32 21.72 5.72 3.13
CA SER A 32 23.00 5.80 3.85
C SER A 32 23.65 7.18 3.75
N CYS A 33 23.44 7.91 2.66
CA CYS A 33 23.98 9.25 2.40
C CYS A 33 23.18 10.40 3.05
N LEU A 34 21.98 10.12 3.58
CA LEU A 34 21.15 11.12 4.25
C LEU A 34 21.64 11.39 5.67
N ARG A 35 21.47 12.64 6.13
CA ARG A 35 21.65 12.97 7.54
C ARG A 35 20.62 12.22 8.40
N TYR A 36 20.91 12.10 9.69
CA TYR A 36 20.05 11.37 10.61
C TYR A 36 18.59 11.85 10.58
N ASP A 37 18.35 13.17 10.67
CA ASP A 37 16.99 13.73 10.67
C ASP A 37 16.26 13.52 9.34
N GLU A 38 16.99 13.59 8.22
CA GLU A 38 16.44 13.35 6.88
C GLU A 38 16.05 11.88 6.73
N ARG A 39 16.94 10.96 7.14
CA ARG A 39 16.68 9.53 7.14
C ARG A 39 15.46 9.18 7.98
N ARG A 40 15.42 9.69 9.22
CA ARG A 40 14.30 9.48 10.14
C ARG A 40 12.99 9.96 9.51
N ARG A 41 12.99 11.15 8.90
CA ARG A 41 11.78 11.70 8.26
C ARG A 41 11.32 10.85 7.07
N VAL A 42 12.25 10.32 6.27
CA VAL A 42 11.91 9.40 5.18
C VAL A 42 11.32 8.10 5.72
N GLU A 43 11.90 7.52 6.77
CA GLU A 43 11.38 6.32 7.43
C GLU A 43 9.98 6.54 8.01
N GLU A 44 9.74 7.69 8.66
CA GLU A 44 8.41 8.07 9.16
C GLU A 44 7.37 8.19 8.03
N ILE A 45 7.73 8.82 6.90
CA ILE A 45 6.84 8.97 5.75
C ILE A 45 6.53 7.61 5.11
N LEU A 46 7.54 6.78 4.87
CA LEU A 46 7.35 5.48 4.25
C LEU A 46 6.56 4.54 5.18
N GLY A 47 6.77 4.62 6.49
CA GLY A 47 6.00 3.88 7.48
C GLY A 47 4.53 4.27 7.46
N ALA A 48 4.22 5.57 7.50
CA ALA A 48 2.85 6.05 7.40
C ALA A 48 2.18 5.64 6.07
N LEU A 49 2.92 5.72 4.95
CA LEU A 49 2.40 5.29 3.65
C LEU A 49 2.10 3.80 3.60
N HIS A 50 2.96 2.97 4.21
CA HIS A 50 2.72 1.53 4.32
C HIS A 50 1.43 1.21 5.09
N GLU A 51 1.21 1.88 6.23
CA GLU A 51 -0.02 1.74 7.02
C GLU A 51 -1.27 2.19 6.25
N ASP A 52 -1.19 3.33 5.54
CA ASP A 52 -2.30 3.82 4.72
C ASP A 52 -2.67 2.84 3.59
N ILE A 53 -1.67 2.21 2.95
CA ILE A 53 -1.90 1.22 1.90
C ILE A 53 -2.60 -0.03 2.43
N LEU A 54 -2.22 -0.53 3.61
CA LEU A 54 -2.90 -1.66 4.26
C LEU A 54 -4.40 -1.37 4.47
N VAL A 55 -4.74 -0.16 4.93
CA VAL A 55 -6.14 0.25 5.11
C VAL A 55 -6.88 0.28 3.76
N LEU A 56 -6.24 0.75 2.70
CA LEU A 56 -6.82 0.77 1.36
C LEU A 56 -7.02 -0.64 0.78
N GLU A 57 -6.09 -1.56 1.01
CA GLU A 57 -6.21 -2.97 0.61
C GLU A 57 -7.40 -3.64 1.28
N MET A 58 -7.55 -3.45 2.60
CA MET A 58 -8.72 -3.93 3.35
C MET A 58 -10.02 -3.33 2.82
N GLY A 59 -10.03 -2.03 2.53
CA GLY A 59 -11.19 -1.37 1.94
C GLY A 59 -11.57 -1.95 0.58
N ALA A 60 -10.58 -2.22 -0.27
CA ALA A 60 -10.79 -2.82 -1.58
C ALA A 60 -11.32 -4.28 -1.47
N GLU A 61 -10.84 -5.05 -0.50
CA GLU A 61 -11.33 -6.40 -0.19
C GLU A 61 -12.81 -6.38 0.23
N VAL A 62 -13.19 -5.47 1.14
CA VAL A 62 -14.59 -5.30 1.56
C VAL A 62 -15.50 -5.00 0.37
N ILE A 63 -15.07 -4.09 -0.51
CA ILE A 63 -15.83 -3.76 -1.72
C ILE A 63 -15.93 -4.97 -2.66
N ALA A 64 -14.86 -5.76 -2.79
CA ALA A 64 -14.87 -6.99 -3.60
C ALA A 64 -15.86 -8.03 -3.05
N MET A 65 -15.92 -8.22 -1.72
CA MET A 65 -16.88 -9.12 -1.06
C MET A 65 -18.34 -8.70 -1.34
N ILE A 66 -18.63 -7.40 -1.30
CA ILE A 66 -19.95 -6.85 -1.66
C ILE A 66 -20.32 -7.21 -3.11
N PHE A 67 -19.38 -7.06 -4.05
CA PHE A 67 -19.63 -7.42 -5.46
C PHE A 67 -19.76 -8.92 -5.69
N ALA A 68 -19.11 -9.75 -4.88
CA ALA A 68 -19.22 -11.22 -4.95
C ALA A 68 -20.53 -11.75 -4.35
N GLY A 69 -21.33 -10.90 -3.67
CA GLY A 69 -22.54 -11.31 -2.98
C GLY A 69 -22.27 -12.23 -1.78
N ILE A 70 -21.06 -12.14 -1.21
CA ILE A 70 -20.68 -12.88 -0.02
C ILE A 70 -21.17 -12.06 1.18
N GLU A 71 -22.25 -12.53 1.81
CA GLU A 71 -22.70 -12.05 3.12
C GLU A 71 -21.96 -12.83 4.22
N ASN A 72 -21.51 -12.12 5.26
CA ASN A 72 -20.87 -12.73 6.44
C ASN A 72 -21.83 -13.67 7.19
#